data_AF-A0A6N3AV44-F1
#
_entry.id   AF-A0A6N3AV44-F1
#
_cell.length_a   1.000
_cell.length_b   1.000
_cell.length_c   1.000
_cell.angle_alpha   90.00
_cell.angle_beta   90.00
_cell.angle_gamma   90.00
#
_symmetry.space_group_name_H-M   'P 1'
#
loop_
_entity.id
_entity.type
_entity.pdbx_description
1 polymer ?
#
loop_
_entity_poly.entity_id
_entity_poly.type
_entity_poly.pdbx_seq_one_letter_code
_entity_poly.pdbx_strand_id
1 'polypeptide(L)' 'MEQLDPDKFFRTNRQTIINIESIVKIEPYFQNKVIVHIKPEHKEKILVSKEKWASFKLWLNY' A
#
# COMPACT_ATOMS: atom_id res chain seq x y z
N MET A 1 -6.40 -23.32 -1.34
CA MET A 1 -6.62 -21.87 -1.24
C MET A 1 -5.25 -21.22 -1.18
N GLU A 2 -4.81 -20.63 -2.28
CA GLU A 2 -3.53 -19.92 -2.32
C GLU A 2 -3.79 -18.48 -1.84
N GLN A 3 -3.64 -18.25 -0.54
CA GLN A 3 -3.61 -16.90 0.01
C GLN A 3 -2.22 -16.33 -0.19
N LEU A 4 -2.13 -15.18 -0.85
CA LEU A 4 -0.91 -14.39 -0.95
C LEU A 4 -0.35 -14.13 0.45
N ASP A 5 0.97 -14.26 0.61
CA ASP A 5 1.67 -14.03 1.87
C ASP A 5 1.28 -12.67 2.48
N PRO A 6 0.59 -12.63 3.64
CA PRO A 6 0.13 -11.37 4.24
C PRO A 6 1.30 -10.50 4.70
N ASP A 7 2.48 -11.09 4.89
CA ASP A 7 3.71 -10.37 5.22
C ASP A 7 4.28 -9.61 4.01
N LYS A 8 4.12 -10.18 2.81
CA LYS A 8 4.61 -9.58 1.56
C LYS A 8 3.56 -8.76 0.84
N PHE A 9 2.27 -9.04 1.06
CA PHE A 9 1.17 -8.43 0.31
C PHE A 9 0.19 -7.71 1.23
N PHE A 10 -0.01 -6.42 0.97
CA PHE A 10 -0.98 -5.59 1.69
C PHE A 10 -2.13 -5.17 0.80
N ARG A 11 -3.35 -5.36 1.30
CA ARG A 11 -4.57 -4.92 0.61
C ARG A 11 -4.91 -3.48 0.96
N THR A 12 -4.40 -2.56 0.14
CA THR A 12 -4.67 -1.11 0.30
C THR A 12 -6.14 -0.79 0.15
N ASN A 13 -6.84 -1.39 -0.82
CA ASN A 13 -8.28 -1.21 -1.05
C ASN A 13 -8.96 -2.49 -1.53
N ARG A 14 -10.30 -2.48 -1.65
CA ARG A 14 -11.04 -3.66 -2.14
C ARG A 14 -10.56 -4.14 -3.52
N GLN A 15 -9.99 -3.26 -4.33
CA GLN A 15 -9.57 -3.56 -5.70
C GLN A 15 -8.04 -3.66 -5.88
N THR A 16 -7.24 -3.42 -4.83
CA THR A 16 -5.79 -3.27 -4.98
C THR A 16 -5.04 -3.98 -3.86
N ILE A 17 -4.10 -4.82 -4.25
CA ILE A 17 -3.12 -5.48 -3.39
C ILE A 17 -1.74 -5.03 -3.86
N ILE A 18 -0.88 -4.64 -2.92
CA ILE A 18 0.50 -4.25 -3.23
C ILE A 18 1.48 -5.19 -2.56
N ASN A 19 2.63 -5.38 -3.19
CA ASN A 19 3.74 -6.11 -2.60
C ASN A 19 4.71 -5.13 -1.91
N ILE A 20 5.23 -5.49 -0.74
CA ILE A 20 6.16 -4.66 0.05
C ILE A 20 7.45 -4.36 -0.72
N GLU A 21 7.96 -5.33 -1.46
CA GLU A 21 9.21 -5.22 -2.24
C GLU A 21 9.04 -4.29 -3.45
N SER A 22 7.80 -4.08 -3.91
CA SER A 22 7.52 -3.14 -5.00
C SER A 22 7.47 -1.69 -4.53
N ILE A 23 7.36 -1.41 -3.23
CA ILE A 23 7.21 -0.04 -2.70
C ILE A 23 8.53 0.70 -2.81
N VAL A 24 8.52 1.80 -3.57
CA VAL A 24 9.70 2.65 -3.76
C VAL A 24 9.63 3.89 -2.87
N LYS A 25 8.43 4.47 -2.73
CA LYS A 25 8.25 5.71 -1.98
C LYS A 25 6.83 5.82 -1.46
N ILE A 26 6.67 6.43 -0.30
CA ILE A 26 5.36 6.76 0.28
C ILE A 26 5.36 8.26 0.56
N GLU A 27 4.38 8.96 0.01
CA GLU A 27 4.30 10.41 0.13
C GLU A 27 2.91 10.83 0.62
N PRO A 28 2.80 11.87 1.45
CA PRO A 28 1.50 12.42 1.82
C PRO A 28 0.76 12.95 0.59
N TYR A 29 -0.54 12.66 0.52
CA TYR A 29 -1.45 13.09 -0.54
C TYR A 29 -2.62 13.88 0.05
N PHE A 30 -3.42 14.49 -0.83
CA PHE A 30 -4.56 15.32 -0.44
C PHE A 30 -5.61 14.53 0.37
N GLN A 31 -6.34 15.22 1.26
CA GLN A 31 -7.41 14.68 2.11
C GLN A 31 -7.00 13.53 3.05
N ASN A 32 -5.89 13.68 3.78
CA ASN A 32 -5.41 12.67 4.73
C ASN A 32 -5.17 11.28 4.11
N LYS A 33 -4.86 11.25 2.81
CA LYS A 33 -4.41 10.03 2.12
C LYS A 33 -2.89 10.10 1.98
N VAL A 34 -2.27 8.95 1.80
CA VAL A 34 -0.91 8.86 1.30
C VAL A 34 -0.93 8.18 -0.05
N ILE A 35 -0.02 8.56 -0.93
CA ILE A 35 0.22 7.87 -2.18
C ILE A 35 1.42 6.94 -2.01
N VAL A 36 1.25 5.71 -2.48
CA VAL A 36 2.32 4.70 -2.49
C VAL A 36 2.80 4.55 -3.93
N HIS A 37 4.06 4.91 -4.15
CA HIS A 37 4.75 4.71 -5.41
C HIS A 37 5.35 3.31 -5.43
N ILE A 38 5.00 2.53 -6.44
CA ILE A 38 5.52 1.18 -6.63
C ILE A 38 6.29 1.04 -7.94
N LYS A 39 7.16 0.04 -8.04
CA LYS A 39 7.86 -0.34 -9.26
C LYS A 39 7.63 -1.83 -9.56
N PRO A 40 7.20 -2.19 -10.79
CA PRO A 40 6.88 -1.32 -11.92
C PRO A 40 5.70 -0.38 -11.63
N GLU A 41 5.70 0.80 -12.26
CA GLU A 41 4.67 1.83 -12.01
C GLU A 41 3.28 1.27 -12.33
N HIS A 42 2.36 1.44 -11.39
CA HIS A 42 0.97 1.07 -11.60
C HIS A 42 0.25 2.17 -12.37
N LYS A 43 -0.62 1.79 -13.32
CA LYS A 43 -1.44 2.75 -14.08
C LYS A 43 -2.28 3.66 -13.19
N GLU A 44 -2.71 3.15 -12.03
CA GLU A 44 -3.47 3.91 -11.05
C GLU A 44 -2.65 4.26 -9.82
N LYS A 45 -2.92 5.45 -9.27
CA LYS A 45 -2.32 5.91 -8.02
C LYS A 45 -2.84 5.06 -6.87
N ILE A 46 -1.92 4.44 -6.13
CA ILE A 46 -2.28 3.64 -4.97
C ILE A 46 -2.43 4.57 -3.77
N LEU A 47 -3.67 4.90 -3.45
CA LEU A 47 -4.00 5.78 -2.34
C LEU A 47 -4.38 4.98 -1.11
N VAL A 48 -3.73 5.26 0.01
CA VAL A 48 -4.04 4.69 1.33
C VAL A 48 -4.64 5.78 2.20
N SER A 49 -5.87 5.59 2.67
CA SER A 49 -6.54 6.53 3.58
C SER A 49 -5.96 6.48 4.99
N LYS A 50 -6.10 7.56 5.77
CA LYS A 50 -5.67 7.65 7.18
C LYS A 50 -6.09 6.47 8.04
N GLU A 51 -7.30 5.95 7.84
CA GLU A 51 -7.82 4.80 8.60
C GLU A 51 -6.96 3.54 8.38
N LYS A 52 -6.54 3.31 7.14
CA LYS A 52 -5.66 2.19 6.80
C LYS A 52 -4.19 2.50 6.97
N TRP A 53 -3.82 3.77 7.10
CA TRP A 53 -2.44 4.20 7.26
C TRP A 53 -1.79 3.60 8.51
N ALA A 54 -2.53 3.53 9.63
CA ALA A 54 -2.03 2.91 10.86
C ALA A 54 -1.67 1.43 10.64
N SER A 55 -2.59 0.65 10.04
CA SER A 55 -2.35 -0.76 9.70
C SER A 55 -1.25 -0.93 8.64
N PHE A 56 -1.18 -0.01 7.68
CA PHE A 56 -0.17 -0.02 6.63
C PHE A 56 1.23 0.26 7.17
N LYS A 57 1.37 1.23 8.07
CA LYS A 57 2.62 1.50 8.79
C LYS A 57 3.07 0.30 9.61
N LEU A 58 2.13 -0.31 10.34
CA LEU A 58 2.42 -1.50 11.15
C LEU A 58 2.93 -2.65 10.28
N TRP A 59 2.28 -2.86 9.13
CA TRP A 59 2.69 -3.88 8.16
C TRP A 59 4.06 -3.59 7.53
N LEU A 60 4.41 -2.32 7.32
CA LEU A 60 5.75 -1.93 6.86
C LEU A 60 6.85 -2.15 7.91
N ASN A 61 6.52 -2.56 9.14
CA ASN A 61 7.46 -2.68 10.26
C ASN A 61 8.28 -1.38 10.48
N TYR A 62 7.61 -0.23 10.45
CA TYR A 62 8.21 1.09 10.72
C TYR A 62 7.97 1.56 12.16
#